data_AF-Q8KAC1-F1
#
_entry.id   AF-Q8KAC1-F1
#
_cell.length_a   1.000
_cell.length_b   1.000
_cell.length_c   1.000
_cell.angle_alpha   90.00
_cell.angle_beta   90.00
_cell.angle_gamma   90.00
#
_symmetry.space_group_name_H-M   'P 1'
#
loop_
_entity.id
_entity.type
_entity.pdbx_description
1 polymer ?
#
loop_
_entity_poly.entity_id
_entity_poly.type
_entity_poly.pdbx_seq_one_letter_code
_entity_poly.pdbx_strand_id
1 'polypeptide(L)'
;MQVAHRGSLPAIAEESPVVAAATVKPGGAPIDSSKCILPTEYMRAHHMQILNKWRHDSVREGNRTFVNPQGEHFDKSLNTCLGCHGSNPMFCFMCHEYANVKPTCWNCHLSPMEVSQ
;
A
#
# COMPACT_ATOMS: atom_id res chain seq x y z
N MET A 1 -65.10 -29.48 12.62
CA MET A 1 -64.46 -28.77 11.49
C MET A 1 -62.97 -28.72 11.72
N GLN A 2 -62.21 -29.33 10.82
CA GLN A 2 -60.74 -29.36 10.75
C GLN A 2 -60.17 -27.99 10.37
N VAL A 3 -59.00 -27.61 10.89
CA VAL A 3 -57.89 -26.96 10.15
C VAL A 3 -56.60 -27.24 10.96
N ALA A 4 -55.81 -28.27 10.64
CA ALA A 4 -54.73 -28.30 9.64
C ALA A 4 -53.52 -27.39 9.95
N HIS A 5 -52.53 -28.06 10.54
CA HIS A 5 -51.09 -27.84 10.72
C HIS A 5 -50.29 -27.38 9.48
N ARG A 6 -49.22 -26.61 9.79
CA ARG A 6 -47.89 -26.51 9.14
C ARG A 6 -47.83 -25.89 7.73
N GLY A 7 -47.37 -24.64 7.67
CA GLY A 7 -46.72 -24.05 6.50
C GLY A 7 -45.24 -23.79 6.78
N SER A 8 -44.36 -24.55 6.13
CA SER A 8 -42.92 -24.29 6.10
C SER A 8 -42.64 -23.07 5.23
N LEU A 9 -41.94 -22.07 5.77
CA LEU A 9 -41.32 -21.02 4.96
C LEU A 9 -40.11 -21.63 4.23
N PRO A 10 -39.95 -21.43 2.91
CA PRO A 10 -38.75 -21.85 2.22
C PRO A 10 -37.60 -20.93 2.64
N ALA A 11 -36.44 -21.54 2.87
CA ALA A 11 -35.17 -20.86 3.01
C ALA A 11 -34.93 -20.01 1.75
N ILE A 12 -34.83 -18.69 1.92
CA ILE A 12 -34.22 -17.84 0.91
C ILE A 12 -32.74 -18.22 0.85
N ALA A 13 -32.31 -18.71 -0.30
CA ALA A 13 -30.91 -18.97 -0.59
C ALA A 13 -30.18 -17.61 -0.60
N GLU A 14 -29.21 -17.46 0.29
CA GLU A 14 -28.27 -16.35 0.28
C GLU A 14 -27.32 -16.54 -0.90
N GLU A 15 -27.70 -16.04 -2.07
CA GLU A 15 -26.76 -15.85 -3.17
C GLU A 15 -25.96 -14.56 -2.90
N SER A 16 -25.06 -14.63 -1.92
CA SER A 16 -23.94 -13.69 -1.88
C SER A 16 -23.02 -14.04 -3.05
N PRO A 17 -22.77 -13.14 -4.01
CA PRO A 17 -21.75 -13.39 -5.01
C PRO A 17 -20.41 -13.39 -4.29
N VAL A 18 -19.86 -14.58 -4.09
CA VAL A 18 -18.46 -14.75 -3.72
C VAL A 18 -17.63 -14.06 -4.80
N VAL A 19 -17.06 -12.90 -4.45
CA VAL A 19 -16.06 -12.25 -5.28
C VAL A 19 -14.91 -13.23 -5.41
N ALA A 20 -14.76 -13.81 -6.60
CA ALA A 20 -13.63 -14.66 -6.93
C ALA A 20 -12.36 -13.86 -6.65
N ALA A 21 -11.55 -14.33 -5.70
CA ALA A 21 -10.22 -13.82 -5.48
C ALA A 21 -9.45 -13.97 -6.79
N ALA A 22 -9.24 -12.85 -7.48
CA ALA A 22 -8.40 -12.81 -8.66
C ALA A 22 -6.99 -13.25 -8.22
N THR A 23 -6.55 -14.38 -8.75
CA THR A 23 -5.21 -14.91 -8.55
C THR A 23 -4.22 -13.95 -9.21
N VAL A 24 -3.53 -13.14 -8.40
CA VAL A 24 -2.40 -12.33 -8.89
C VAL A 24 -1.26 -13.30 -9.17
N LYS A 25 -0.99 -13.53 -10.46
CA LYS A 25 0.18 -14.28 -10.93
C LYS A 25 1.45 -13.53 -10.51
N PRO A 26 2.38 -14.13 -9.75
CA PRO A 26 3.65 -13.49 -9.47
C PRO A 26 4.49 -13.54 -10.74
N GLY A 27 4.61 -12.39 -11.40
CA GLY A 27 5.26 -12.28 -12.71
C GLY A 27 5.29 -10.84 -13.18
N GLY A 28 5.76 -9.93 -12.31
CA GLY A 28 6.08 -8.57 -12.73
C GLY A 28 7.41 -8.56 -13.47
N ALA A 29 7.46 -7.89 -14.63
CA ALA A 29 8.71 -7.56 -15.30
C ALA A 29 9.67 -6.83 -14.33
N PRO A 30 11.00 -6.87 -14.55
CA PRO A 30 11.94 -6.12 -13.72
C PRO A 30 11.51 -4.65 -13.67
N ILE A 31 11.16 -4.15 -12.49
CA ILE A 31 10.83 -2.74 -12.34
C ILE A 31 12.15 -1.97 -12.38
N ASP A 32 12.29 -1.10 -13.38
CA ASP A 32 13.44 -0.22 -13.47
C ASP A 32 13.38 0.84 -12.35
N SER A 33 14.26 0.67 -11.36
CA SER A 33 14.43 1.61 -10.25
C SER A 33 15.52 2.66 -10.51
N SER A 34 16.05 2.73 -11.73
CA SER A 34 17.10 3.70 -12.09
C SER A 34 16.58 5.13 -12.24
N LYS A 35 15.28 5.32 -12.51
CA LYS A 35 14.63 6.63 -12.65
C LYS A 35 13.80 6.97 -11.41
N CYS A 36 14.18 8.03 -10.71
CA CYS A 36 13.42 8.58 -9.59
C CYS A 36 12.50 9.73 -10.04
N ILE A 37 11.65 10.21 -9.13
CA ILE A 37 10.78 11.39 -9.33
C ILE A 37 11.57 12.70 -9.57
N LEU A 38 12.86 12.71 -9.22
CA LEU A 38 13.82 13.80 -9.36
C LEU A 38 15.20 13.21 -9.72
N PRO A 39 16.18 14.02 -10.19
CA PRO A 39 17.51 13.51 -10.52
C PRO A 39 18.16 12.74 -9.37
N THR A 40 18.89 11.67 -9.69
CA THR A 40 19.46 10.74 -8.70
C THR A 40 20.35 11.44 -7.67
N GLU A 41 21.20 12.37 -8.09
CA GLU A 41 22.05 13.13 -7.16
C GLU A 41 21.22 13.97 -6.18
N TYR A 42 20.13 14.58 -6.65
CA TYR A 42 19.22 15.33 -5.80
C TYR A 42 18.51 14.40 -4.80
N MET A 43 18.04 13.24 -5.28
CA MET A 43 17.40 12.26 -4.42
C MET A 43 18.36 11.76 -3.34
N ARG A 44 19.63 11.50 -3.64
CA ARG A 44 20.61 11.10 -2.61
C ARG A 44 20.79 12.15 -1.51
N ALA A 45 20.80 13.43 -1.88
CA ALA A 45 20.98 14.53 -0.92
C ALA A 45 19.70 14.89 -0.15
N HIS A 46 18.52 14.72 -0.76
CA HIS A 46 17.26 15.30 -0.27
C HIS A 46 16.14 14.28 -0.03
N HIS A 47 16.40 12.97 -0.17
CA HIS A 47 15.38 11.91 -0.07
C HIS A 47 14.44 12.12 1.13
N MET A 48 15.02 12.29 2.31
CA MET A 48 14.26 12.34 3.55
C MET A 48 13.51 13.66 3.75
N GLN A 49 14.02 14.75 3.19
CA GLN A 49 13.34 16.04 3.21
C GLN A 49 12.08 15.98 2.34
N ILE A 50 12.17 15.34 1.18
CA ILE A 50 11.03 15.11 0.28
C ILE A 50 9.97 14.25 0.99
N LEU A 51 10.37 13.12 1.58
CA LEU A 51 9.43 12.24 2.30
C LEU A 51 8.72 12.94 3.46
N ASN A 52 9.47 13.71 4.26
CA ASN A 52 8.86 14.47 5.36
C ASN A 52 7.88 15.53 4.83
N LYS A 53 8.24 16.23 3.75
CA LYS A 53 7.35 17.20 3.11
C LYS A 53 6.10 16.52 2.56
N TRP A 54 6.23 15.40 1.86
CA TRP A 54 5.11 14.66 1.29
C TRP A 54 4.16 14.14 2.36
N ARG A 55 4.67 13.67 3.50
CA ARG A 55 3.84 13.31 4.66
C ARG A 55 3.05 14.51 5.17
N HIS A 56 3.68 15.66 5.32
CA HIS A 56 3.01 16.87 5.77
C HIS A 56 1.93 17.33 4.77
N ASP A 57 2.31 17.49 3.50
CA ASP A 57 1.40 17.90 2.43
C ASP A 57 0.18 16.97 2.31
N SER A 58 0.39 15.65 2.34
CA SER A 58 -0.68 14.67 2.14
C SER A 58 -1.61 14.50 3.35
N VAL A 59 -1.06 14.53 4.57
CA VAL A 59 -1.82 14.27 5.81
C VAL A 59 -2.41 15.55 6.40
N ARG A 60 -1.72 16.68 6.30
CA ARG A 60 -2.12 17.95 6.94
C ARG A 60 -2.76 18.92 5.97
N GLU A 61 -2.19 19.04 4.78
CA GLU A 61 -2.69 20.01 3.78
C GLU A 61 -3.69 19.40 2.80
N GLY A 62 -3.85 18.07 2.80
CA GLY A 62 -4.67 17.35 1.82
C GLY A 62 -4.12 17.42 0.38
N ASN A 63 -2.92 17.99 0.19
CA ASN A 63 -2.26 18.09 -1.09
C ASN A 63 -1.53 16.78 -1.41
N ARG A 64 -2.09 16.01 -2.34
CA ARG A 64 -1.61 14.65 -2.66
C ARG A 64 -0.87 14.54 -3.98
N THR A 65 -0.72 15.61 -4.75
CA THR A 65 -0.11 15.54 -6.10
C THR A 65 1.22 16.29 -6.12
N PHE A 66 2.24 15.66 -6.69
CA PHE A 66 3.53 16.24 -7.02
C PHE A 66 3.73 16.21 -8.54
N VAL A 67 4.32 17.26 -9.10
CA VAL A 67 4.69 17.32 -10.51
C VAL A 67 6.20 17.54 -10.58
N ASN A 68 6.90 16.67 -11.29
CA ASN A 68 8.35 16.80 -11.44
C ASN A 68 8.71 17.85 -12.52
N PRO A 69 10.00 18.22 -12.65
CA PRO A 69 10.44 19.15 -13.69
C PRO A 69 10.15 18.72 -15.13
N GLN A 70 9.87 17.43 -15.36
CA GLN A 70 9.49 16.86 -16.65
C GLN A 70 7.98 16.92 -16.91
N GLY A 71 7.18 17.41 -15.95
CA GLY A 71 5.72 17.45 -16.04
C GLY A 71 5.02 16.14 -15.69
N GLU A 72 5.75 15.14 -15.20
CA GLU A 72 5.19 13.86 -14.77
C GLU A 72 4.50 14.03 -13.40
N HIS A 73 3.32 13.45 -13.27
CA HIS A 73 2.50 13.52 -12.06
C HIS A 73 2.75 12.31 -11.17
N PHE A 74 2.87 12.56 -9.87
CA PHE A 74 3.09 11.54 -8.85
C PHE A 74 2.19 11.78 -7.65
N ASP A 75 1.72 10.71 -7.03
CA ASP A 75 1.08 10.79 -5.73
C ASP A 75 2.12 11.04 -4.64
N LYS A 76 1.80 11.90 -3.67
CA LYS A 76 2.62 12.12 -2.49
C LYS A 76 2.42 10.99 -1.48
N SER A 77 2.83 9.79 -1.90
CA SER A 77 2.62 8.53 -1.18
C SER A 77 3.90 7.70 -1.16
N LEU A 78 4.11 6.93 -0.09
CA LEU A 78 5.17 5.93 -0.05
C LEU A 78 4.98 4.87 -1.15
N ASN A 79 3.75 4.61 -1.58
CA ASN A 79 3.47 3.66 -2.67
C ASN A 79 4.10 4.09 -4.00
N THR A 80 4.26 5.38 -4.24
CA THR A 80 4.97 5.88 -5.43
C THR A 80 6.42 5.44 -5.45
N CYS A 81 7.09 5.44 -4.30
CA CYS A 81 8.46 4.96 -4.18
C CYS A 81 8.51 3.42 -4.22
N LEU A 82 7.57 2.75 -3.54
CA LEU A 82 7.48 1.30 -3.50
C LEU A 82 7.12 0.67 -4.85
N GLY A 83 6.55 1.44 -5.79
CA GLY A 83 6.33 1.01 -7.15
C GLY A 83 7.59 0.44 -7.80
N CYS A 84 8.76 1.03 -7.50
CA CYS A 84 10.07 0.54 -7.95
C CYS A 84 10.94 -0.06 -6.82
N HIS A 85 10.67 0.26 -5.55
CA HIS A 85 11.40 -0.27 -4.38
C HIS A 85 10.71 -1.46 -3.68
N GLY A 86 9.69 -2.07 -4.29
CA GLY A 86 8.82 -3.05 -3.65
C GLY A 86 9.41 -4.44 -3.41
N SER A 87 10.60 -4.73 -3.94
CA SER A 87 11.24 -6.06 -3.82
C SER A 87 12.06 -6.25 -2.53
N ASN A 88 12.23 -5.21 -1.72
CA ASN A 88 12.97 -5.31 -0.47
C ASN A 88 11.99 -5.51 0.71
N PRO A 89 11.84 -6.74 1.24
CA PRO A 89 10.98 -6.99 2.40
C PRO A 89 11.44 -6.22 3.66
N MET A 90 12.70 -5.77 3.69
CA MET A 90 13.28 -4.99 4.77
C MET A 90 13.16 -3.46 4.58
N PHE A 91 12.52 -2.98 3.50
CA PHE A 91 12.43 -1.55 3.20
C PHE A 91 11.91 -0.73 4.38
N CYS A 92 10.82 -1.19 4.99
CA CYS A 92 10.19 -0.53 6.12
C CYS A 92 11.18 -0.39 7.29
N PHE A 93 11.92 -1.45 7.60
CA PHE A 93 12.87 -1.44 8.72
C PHE A 93 14.08 -0.54 8.44
N MET A 94 14.68 -0.63 7.26
CA MET A 94 15.86 0.16 6.91
C MET A 94 15.58 1.67 6.95
N CYS A 95 14.43 2.09 6.43
CA CYS A 95 14.03 3.49 6.45
C CYS A 95 13.75 3.99 7.88
N HIS A 96 13.09 3.18 8.70
CA HIS A 96 12.75 3.52 10.08
C HIS A 96 13.97 3.51 11.01
N GLU A 97 14.90 2.58 10.82
CA GLU A 97 16.19 2.55 11.51
C GLU A 97 17.00 3.81 11.19
N TYR A 98 17.12 4.14 9.90
CA TYR A 98 17.80 5.36 9.46
C TYR A 98 17.16 6.62 10.05
N ALA A 99 15.82 6.69 10.06
CA ALA A 99 15.09 7.82 10.61
C ALA A 99 15.07 7.83 12.16
N ASN A 100 15.57 6.79 12.81
CA ASN A 100 15.45 6.56 14.25
C ASN A 100 14.00 6.67 14.76
N VAL A 101 13.05 6.13 14.00
CA VAL A 101 11.62 6.12 14.34
C VAL A 101 11.13 4.68 14.41
N LYS A 102 10.59 4.27 15.56
CA LYS A 102 10.00 2.94 15.71
C LYS A 102 8.68 2.84 14.93
N PRO A 103 8.57 1.95 13.92
CA PRO A 103 7.30 1.73 13.24
C PRO A 103 6.33 1.07 14.22
N THR A 104 5.16 1.67 14.41
CA THR A 104 4.12 1.14 15.32
C THR A 104 3.11 0.25 14.62
N CYS A 105 3.26 0.05 13.30
CA CYS A 105 2.37 -0.77 12.47
C CYS A 105 2.22 -2.19 13.03
N TRP A 106 3.33 -2.74 13.53
CA TRP A 106 3.43 -4.10 14.06
C TRP A 106 2.98 -4.26 15.51
N ASN A 107 2.54 -3.17 16.15
CA ASN A 107 1.90 -3.27 17.46
C ASN A 107 0.52 -3.96 17.35
N CYS A 108 -0.08 -3.94 16.16
CA CYS A 108 -1.38 -4.57 15.89
C CYS A 108 -1.33 -5.56 14.72
N HIS A 109 -0.34 -5.48 13.83
CA HIS A 109 -0.18 -6.40 12.69
C HIS A 109 1.02 -7.34 12.90
N LEU A 110 0.94 -8.54 12.34
CA LEU A 110 2.08 -9.46 12.32
C LEU A 110 3.18 -8.91 11.43
N SER A 111 4.40 -8.87 11.94
CA SER A 111 5.56 -8.41 11.18
C SER A 111 5.82 -9.35 9.99
N PRO A 112 6.17 -8.84 8.80
CA PRO A 112 6.61 -9.65 7.68
C PRO A 112 7.84 -10.53 8.01
N MET A 113 8.56 -10.22 9.10
CA MET A 113 9.68 -11.04 9.60
C MET A 113 9.24 -12.19 10.51
N GLU A 114 8.02 -12.13 11.06
CA GLU A 114 7.45 -13.16 11.95
C GLU A 114 6.55 -14.15 11.18
N VAL A 115 5.96 -13.71 10.08
CA VAL A 115 5.27 -14.59 9.14
C VAL A 115 6.23 -14.97 8.01
N SER A 116 6.73 -16.21 8.06
CA SER A 116 7.40 -16.85 6.93
C SER A 116 6.48 -16.78 5.70
N GLN A 117 6.89 -16.02 4.68
CA GLN A 117 6.23 -15.96 3.38
C GLN A 117 6.62 -17.17 2.53
#